data_AF-A0A0T5NMF8-F1
#
_entry.id   AF-A0A0T5NMF8-F1
#
_cell.length_a   1.000
_cell.length_b   1.000
_cell.length_c   1.000
_cell.angle_alpha   90.00
_cell.angle_beta   90.00
_cell.angle_gamma   90.00
#
_symmetry.space_group_name_H-M   'P 1'
#
loop_
_entity.id
_entity.type
_entity.pdbx_description
1 polymer ?
#
loop_
_entity_poly.entity_id
_entity_poly.type
_entity_poly.pdbx_seq_one_letter_code
_entity_poly.pdbx_strand_id
1 'polypeptide(L)'
;MMLRWLILFLLMAGAAGVGAWMLAGGTSGTSATPEPPQSIDLAEGEELYQEYCASCHGSVLEGQAGWRSAGEDGILPAPPHDETGHTWHHPDSVLFDYTKL
;
A
#
# COMPACT_ATOMS: atom_id res chain seq x y z
N MET A 1 50.09 -3.63 20.61
CA MET A 1 49.71 -5.03 20.26
C MET A 1 48.31 -5.37 20.76
N MET A 2 48.01 -5.09 22.03
CA MET A 2 46.71 -5.34 22.67
C MET A 2 45.54 -4.56 22.02
N LEU A 3 45.76 -3.31 21.61
CA LEU A 3 44.71 -2.46 21.00
C LEU A 3 44.26 -2.95 19.62
N ARG A 4 45.18 -3.52 18.80
CA ARG A 4 44.82 -4.13 17.50
C ARG A 4 43.97 -5.38 17.68
N TRP A 5 44.22 -6.16 18.73
CA TRP A 5 43.43 -7.34 19.05
C TRP A 5 42.04 -6.98 19.60
N LEU A 6 41.95 -5.92 20.42
CA LEU A 6 40.68 -5.37 20.87
C LEU A 6 39.81 -4.87 19.72
N ILE A 7 40.40 -4.14 18.75
CA ILE A 7 39.68 -3.67 17.56
C ILE A 7 39.18 -4.84 16.71
N LEU A 8 40.03 -5.84 16.46
CA LEU A 8 39.64 -7.04 15.70
C LEU A 8 38.53 -7.83 16.40
N PHE A 9 38.58 -7.94 17.72
CA PHE A 9 37.56 -8.62 18.50
C PHE A 9 36.22 -7.88 18.45
N LEU A 10 36.22 -6.55 18.57
CA LEU A 10 35.02 -5.72 18.46
C LEU A 10 34.38 -5.80 17.06
N LEU A 11 35.21 -5.79 16.00
CA LEU A 11 34.72 -5.95 14.63
C LEU A 11 34.07 -7.33 14.40
N MET A 12 34.69 -8.40 14.89
CA MET A 12 34.15 -9.75 14.80
C MET A 12 32.85 -9.90 15.59
N ALA A 13 32.78 -9.36 16.81
CA ALA A 13 31.57 -9.38 17.63
C ALA A 13 30.44 -8.57 16.99
N GLY A 14 30.75 -7.40 16.42
CA GLY A 14 29.79 -6.58 15.66
C GLY A 14 29.26 -7.29 14.42
N ALA A 15 30.13 -7.92 13.63
CA ALA A 15 29.72 -8.68 12.45
C ALA A 15 28.86 -9.90 12.80
N ALA A 16 29.20 -10.62 13.88
CA ALA A 16 28.38 -11.72 14.37
C ALA A 16 27.01 -11.25 14.89
N GLY A 17 26.96 -10.09 15.56
CA GLY A 17 25.71 -9.48 16.01
C GLY A 17 24.79 -9.09 14.85
N VAL A 18 25.34 -8.46 13.81
CA VAL A 18 24.58 -8.12 12.58
C VAL A 18 24.13 -9.37 11.84
N GLY A 19 24.99 -10.37 11.70
CA GLY A 19 24.65 -11.65 11.06
C GLY A 19 23.53 -12.39 11.81
N ALA A 20 23.61 -12.45 13.14
CA ALA A 20 22.56 -13.04 13.97
C ALA A 20 21.23 -12.28 13.85
N TRP A 21 21.27 -10.95 13.82
CA TRP A 21 20.07 -10.11 13.66
C TRP A 21 19.42 -10.31 12.27
N MET A 22 20.21 -10.44 11.20
CA MET A 22 19.68 -10.74 9.86
C MET A 22 19.08 -12.16 9.79
N LEU A 23 19.73 -13.16 10.38
CA LEU A 23 19.22 -14.54 10.43
C LEU A 23 17.97 -14.67 11.31
N ALA A 24 17.84 -13.84 12.35
CA ALA A 24 16.66 -13.78 13.21
C ALA A 24 15.49 -12.98 12.62
N GLY A 25 15.58 -12.53 11.36
CA GLY A 25 14.51 -11.79 10.70
C GLY A 25 14.43 -10.32 11.13
N GLY A 26 15.57 -9.66 11.30
CA GLY A 26 15.72 -8.26 11.78
C GLY A 26 14.93 -7.19 11.03
N THR A 27 14.24 -7.50 9.95
CA THR A 27 13.18 -6.66 9.41
C THR A 27 11.99 -7.53 9.06
N SER A 28 11.38 -8.15 10.07
CA SER A 28 10.00 -8.60 9.98
C SER A 28 9.11 -7.36 9.97
N GLY A 29 9.28 -6.52 8.94
CA GLY A 29 8.17 -5.75 8.41
C GLY A 29 7.23 -6.79 7.85
N THR A 30 6.40 -7.35 8.72
CA THR A 30 5.21 -8.07 8.30
C THR A 30 4.37 -7.04 7.57
N SER A 31 4.62 -6.87 6.28
CA SER A 31 3.59 -6.47 5.34
C SER A 31 2.57 -7.59 5.45
N ALA A 32 1.67 -7.47 6.42
CA ALA A 32 0.48 -8.28 6.48
C ALA A 32 -0.27 -7.89 5.22
N THR A 33 -0.07 -8.64 4.14
CA THR A 33 -0.98 -8.62 3.02
C THR A 33 -2.35 -8.88 3.65
N PRO A 34 -3.31 -7.95 3.57
CA PRO A 34 -4.62 -8.19 4.13
C PRO A 34 -5.14 -9.49 3.53
N GLU A 35 -5.39 -10.49 4.37
CA GLU A 35 -6.14 -11.66 3.93
C GLU A 35 -7.51 -11.14 3.48
N PRO A 36 -7.97 -11.48 2.25
CA PRO A 36 -9.29 -11.09 1.81
C PRO A 36 -10.32 -11.59 2.83
N PRO A 37 -11.36 -10.79 3.13
CA PRO A 37 -12.30 -11.12 4.18
C PRO A 37 -13.00 -12.45 3.87
N GLN A 38 -13.31 -13.23 4.91
CA GLN A 38 -14.01 -14.53 4.78
C GLN A 38 -15.40 -14.38 4.13
N SER A 39 -15.98 -13.18 4.21
CA SER A 39 -17.24 -12.80 3.56
C SER A 39 -17.16 -11.34 3.10
N ILE A 40 -17.74 -11.05 1.94
CA ILE A 40 -17.87 -9.70 1.39
C ILE A 40 -19.27 -9.17 1.73
N ASP A 41 -19.35 -8.02 2.39
CA ASP A 41 -20.60 -7.28 2.62
C ASP A 41 -20.67 -6.11 1.63
N LEU A 42 -21.52 -6.25 0.60
CA LEU A 42 -21.68 -5.22 -0.42
C LEU A 42 -22.49 -4.02 0.08
N ALA A 43 -23.37 -4.20 1.07
CA ALA A 43 -24.16 -3.10 1.60
C ALA A 43 -23.27 -2.15 2.40
N GLU A 44 -22.39 -2.70 3.25
CA GLU A 44 -21.39 -1.90 3.95
C GLU A 44 -20.39 -1.25 2.96
N GLY A 45 -19.99 -1.98 1.91
CA GLY A 45 -19.16 -1.43 0.85
C GLY A 45 -19.80 -0.23 0.12
N GLU A 46 -21.10 -0.29 -0.15
CA GLU A 46 -21.86 0.81 -0.75
C GLU A 46 -21.92 2.03 0.19
N GLU A 47 -22.22 1.83 1.47
CA GLU A 47 -22.24 2.90 2.48
C GLU A 47 -20.89 3.63 2.56
N LEU A 48 -19.80 2.87 2.67
CA LEU A 48 -18.44 3.42 2.69
C LEU A 48 -18.10 4.16 1.39
N TYR A 49 -18.50 3.61 0.24
CA TYR A 49 -18.26 4.26 -1.05
C TYR A 49 -18.99 5.60 -1.16
N GLN A 50 -20.25 5.68 -0.72
CA GLN A 50 -21.01 6.94 -0.72
C GLN A 50 -20.38 7.98 0.20
N GLU A 51 -19.89 7.56 1.37
CA GLU A 51 -19.30 8.47 2.35
C GLU A 51 -17.93 9.02 1.90
N TYR A 52 -17.06 8.16 1.35
CA TYR A 52 -15.64 8.51 1.15
C TYR A 52 -15.22 8.70 -0.31
N CYS A 53 -15.95 8.15 -1.28
CA CYS A 53 -15.48 8.05 -2.68
C CYS A 53 -16.36 8.83 -3.66
N ALA A 54 -17.68 8.75 -3.47
CA ALA A 54 -18.67 9.24 -4.43
C ALA A 54 -18.58 10.74 -4.73
N SER A 55 -18.07 11.54 -3.80
CA SER A 55 -17.89 12.99 -3.98
C SER A 55 -16.97 13.35 -5.16
N CYS A 56 -16.04 12.45 -5.51
CA CYS A 56 -15.14 12.61 -6.64
C CYS A 56 -15.44 11.62 -7.76
N HIS A 57 -15.66 10.34 -7.42
CA HIS A 57 -15.80 9.26 -8.40
C HIS A 57 -17.24 9.00 -8.87
N GLY A 58 -18.20 9.83 -8.44
CA GLY A 58 -19.60 9.70 -8.80
C GLY A 58 -20.34 8.68 -7.93
N SER A 59 -21.66 8.86 -7.77
CA SER A 59 -22.47 8.05 -6.86
C SER A 59 -22.78 6.65 -7.39
N VAL A 60 -22.55 6.42 -8.68
CA VAL A 60 -22.74 5.13 -9.36
C VAL A 60 -21.48 4.72 -10.13
N LEU A 61 -20.30 5.08 -9.60
CA LEU A 61 -18.97 4.71 -10.11
C LEU A 61 -18.53 5.37 -11.43
N GLU A 62 -19.27 6.37 -11.91
CA GLU A 62 -19.17 6.91 -13.27
C GLU A 62 -17.96 7.83 -13.51
N GLY A 63 -17.29 8.27 -12.45
CA GLY A 63 -16.17 9.20 -12.52
C GLY A 63 -16.55 10.59 -13.04
N GLN A 64 -15.54 11.45 -13.22
CA GLN A 64 -15.73 12.78 -13.76
C GLN A 64 -15.70 12.79 -15.29
N ALA A 65 -16.44 13.73 -15.89
CA ALA A 65 -16.40 13.94 -17.33
C ALA A 65 -14.97 14.26 -17.79
N GLY A 66 -14.54 13.65 -18.90
CA GLY A 66 -13.22 13.92 -19.46
C GLY A 66 -12.04 13.37 -18.65
N TRP A 67 -12.24 12.42 -17.74
CA TRP A 67 -11.19 11.86 -16.86
C TRP A 67 -9.91 11.36 -17.55
N ARG A 68 -9.96 11.10 -18.87
CA ARG A 68 -8.79 10.72 -19.68
C ARG A 68 -7.98 11.92 -20.20
N SER A 69 -8.34 13.14 -19.85
CA SER A 69 -7.70 14.37 -20.33
C SER A 69 -7.45 15.30 -19.17
N ALA A 70 -6.21 15.78 -19.06
CA ALA A 70 -5.83 16.71 -18.01
C ALA A 70 -6.49 18.08 -18.24
N GLY A 71 -6.88 18.73 -17.15
CA GLY A 71 -7.39 20.10 -17.16
C GLY A 71 -6.29 21.14 -17.45
N GLU A 72 -6.65 22.42 -17.38
CA GLU A 72 -5.71 23.54 -17.54
C GLU A 72 -4.62 23.55 -16.46
N ASP A 73 -4.91 22.98 -15.29
CA ASP A 73 -3.99 22.78 -14.17
C ASP A 73 -3.08 21.54 -14.34
N GLY A 74 -3.27 20.76 -15.40
CA GLY A 74 -2.54 19.53 -15.67
C GLY A 74 -3.00 18.33 -14.82
N ILE A 75 -4.07 18.46 -14.05
CA ILE A 75 -4.59 17.38 -13.21
C ILE A 75 -5.63 16.56 -13.97
N LEU A 76 -5.55 15.23 -13.83
CA LEU A 76 -6.56 14.33 -14.36
C LEU A 76 -7.78 14.33 -13.43
N PRO A 77 -9.01 14.47 -13.97
CA PRO A 77 -10.22 14.27 -13.21
C PRO A 77 -10.32 12.85 -12.66
N ALA A 78 -11.14 12.66 -11.62
CA ALA A 78 -11.33 11.37 -10.98
C ALA A 78 -11.83 10.32 -12.00
N PRO A 79 -11.12 9.19 -12.19
CA PRO A 79 -11.55 8.14 -13.11
C PRO A 79 -12.75 7.37 -12.57
N PRO A 80 -13.53 6.71 -13.43
CA PRO A 80 -14.60 5.81 -13.02
C PRO A 80 -14.05 4.58 -12.29
N HIS A 81 -14.84 4.05 -11.37
CA HIS A 81 -14.60 2.79 -10.65
C HIS A 81 -15.43 1.62 -11.21
N ASP A 82 -16.09 1.82 -12.35
CA ASP A 82 -16.80 0.79 -13.13
C ASP A 82 -15.88 0.05 -14.13
N GLU A 83 -16.46 -0.77 -15.01
CA GLU A 83 -15.71 -1.51 -16.03
C GLU A 83 -14.96 -0.64 -17.06
N THR A 84 -15.28 0.65 -17.16
CA THR A 84 -14.65 1.59 -18.11
C THR A 84 -13.35 2.18 -17.57
N GLY A 85 -13.13 2.07 -16.26
CA GLY A 85 -11.92 2.47 -15.54
C GLY A 85 -10.82 1.40 -15.52
N HIS A 86 -9.91 1.49 -14.57
CA HIS A 86 -8.85 0.48 -14.38
C HIS A 86 -8.57 0.10 -12.92
N THR A 87 -9.31 0.65 -11.95
CA THR A 87 -9.07 0.41 -10.52
C THR A 87 -9.15 -1.08 -10.18
N TRP A 88 -10.13 -1.81 -10.73
CA TRP A 88 -10.31 -3.25 -10.50
C TRP A 88 -9.25 -4.16 -11.14
N HIS A 89 -8.36 -3.63 -12.00
CA HIS A 89 -7.23 -4.41 -12.54
C HIS A 89 -6.11 -4.63 -11.51
N HIS A 90 -6.15 -3.92 -10.38
CA HIS A 90 -5.17 -4.05 -9.32
C HIS A 90 -5.57 -5.15 -8.33
N PRO A 91 -4.61 -5.89 -7.76
CA PRO A 91 -4.91 -6.87 -6.71
C PRO A 91 -5.42 -6.16 -5.45
N ASP A 92 -6.28 -6.82 -4.68
CA ASP A 92 -6.92 -6.28 -3.46
C ASP A 92 -5.93 -5.67 -2.46
N SER A 93 -4.73 -6.27 -2.33
CA SER A 93 -3.67 -5.74 -1.46
C SER A 93 -3.21 -4.34 -1.85
N VAL A 94 -3.11 -4.09 -3.16
CA VAL A 94 -2.73 -2.77 -3.69
C VAL A 94 -3.87 -1.77 -3.51
N LEU A 95 -5.12 -2.19 -3.72
CA LEU A 95 -6.27 -1.35 -3.48
C LEU A 95 -6.37 -0.92 -2.01
N PHE A 96 -6.18 -1.86 -1.09
CA PHE A 96 -6.14 -1.57 0.34
C PHE A 96 -5.00 -0.62 0.71
N ASP A 97 -3.82 -0.79 0.11
CA ASP A 97 -2.67 0.09 0.35
C ASP A 97 -2.91 1.53 -0.12
N TYR A 98 -3.74 1.74 -1.16
CA TYR A 98 -4.12 3.07 -1.62
C TYR A 98 -5.11 3.79 -0.70
N THR A 99 -5.94 3.03 0.03
CA THR A 99 -7.04 3.58 0.82
C THR A 99 -6.78 3.59 2.32
N LYS A 100 -5.80 2.82 2.81
CA LYS A 100 -5.45 2.80 4.24
C LYS A 100 -4.74 4.10 4.65
N LEU A 101 -5.07 4.62 5.83
CA LEU A 101 -4.43 5.78 6.46
C LEU A 101 -3.03 5.46 6.99
#